data_AF-A0A8B6F562-F1
#
_entry.id   AF-A0A8B6F562-F1
#
_cell.length_a   1.000
_cell.length_b   1.000
_cell.length_c   1.000
_cell.angle_alpha   90.00
_cell.angle_beta   90.00
_cell.angle_gamma   90.00
#
_symmetry.space_group_name_H-M   'P 1'
#
loop_
_entity.id
_entity.type
_entity.pdbx_description
1 polymer ?
#
loop_
_entity_poly.entity_id
_entity_poly.type
_entity_poly.pdbx_seq_one_letter_code
_entity_poly.pdbx_strand_id
1 'polypeptide(L)'
;MKFNFVRRLYQELNVLLSDYPDLVSDFAGFLLPEQAVECGCLLASQEFKRAKTFLRKLEVYLARHPSHYQKVMKIFSRWSQSETRNVKELREALEPMLKMQPHLLEELSLFFGDERPPDSYMTDYEEITLDDSDEEADPDGYEVIELPDEQDINGTKLCQCNCHKNTLDQNYLKRNRHCYSCCLKVRLTYKTLDVTI
;
A
#
# COMPACT_ATOMS: atom_id res chain seq x y z
N MET A 1 8.41 -8.70 -24.21
CA MET A 1 9.81 -8.71 -24.70
C MET A 1 10.84 -8.09 -23.74
N LYS A 2 10.58 -6.95 -23.08
CA LYS A 2 11.57 -6.28 -22.19
C LYS A 2 12.04 -7.11 -20.97
N PHE A 3 11.17 -7.95 -20.44
CA PHE A 3 11.39 -8.83 -19.29
C PHE A 3 12.56 -9.82 -19.45
N ASN A 4 12.65 -10.47 -20.62
CA ASN A 4 13.72 -11.44 -20.91
C ASN A 4 15.13 -10.83 -20.94
N PHE A 5 15.26 -9.55 -21.30
CA PHE A 5 16.55 -8.88 -21.32
C PHE A 5 17.09 -8.67 -19.90
N VAL A 6 16.24 -8.19 -18.99
CA VAL A 6 16.64 -7.88 -17.61
C VAL A 6 17.03 -9.16 -16.87
N ARG A 7 16.30 -10.26 -17.10
CA ARG A 7 16.67 -11.57 -16.54
C ARG A 7 18.04 -12.04 -17.03
N ARG A 8 18.33 -11.92 -18.33
CA ARG A 8 19.64 -12.28 -18.88
C ARG A 8 20.75 -11.40 -18.30
N LEU A 9 20.53 -10.09 -18.23
CA LEU A 9 21.48 -9.15 -17.63
C LEU A 9 21.78 -9.52 -16.17
N TYR A 10 20.74 -9.83 -15.38
CA TYR A 10 20.91 -10.25 -13.99
C TYR A 10 21.74 -11.53 -13.87
N GLN A 11 21.51 -12.51 -14.76
CA GLN A 11 22.31 -13.74 -14.80
C GLN A 11 23.77 -13.48 -15.18
N GLU A 12 24.01 -12.62 -16.16
CA GLU A 12 25.37 -12.21 -16.55
C GLU A 12 26.08 -11.45 -15.42
N LEU A 13 25.37 -10.56 -14.71
CA LEU A 13 25.90 -9.86 -13.54
C LEU A 13 26.26 -10.82 -12.41
N ASN A 14 25.46 -11.86 -12.16
CA ASN A 14 25.78 -12.89 -11.16
C ASN A 14 27.10 -13.61 -11.47
N VAL A 15 27.38 -13.86 -12.75
CA VAL A 15 28.64 -14.48 -13.17
C VAL A 15 29.81 -13.49 -13.05
N LEU A 16 29.62 -12.27 -13.57
CA LEU A 16 30.66 -11.25 -13.62
C LEU A 16 31.08 -10.76 -12.22
N LEU A 17 30.12 -10.67 -11.29
CA LEU A 17 30.30 -10.17 -9.93
C LEU A 17 30.27 -11.32 -8.91
N SER A 18 30.68 -12.52 -9.30
CA SER A 18 30.69 -13.69 -8.42
C SER A 18 31.56 -13.49 -7.17
N ASP A 19 32.65 -12.73 -7.26
CA ASP A 19 33.50 -12.34 -6.12
C ASP A 19 32.89 -11.22 -5.26
N TYR A 20 31.82 -10.57 -5.73
CA TYR A 20 31.16 -9.43 -5.09
C TYR A 20 29.64 -9.62 -5.01
N PRO A 21 29.13 -10.66 -4.29
CA PRO A 21 27.72 -10.98 -4.23
C PRO A 21 26.85 -9.84 -3.66
N ASP A 22 27.42 -9.01 -2.78
CA ASP A 22 26.77 -7.83 -2.22
C ASP A 22 26.32 -6.85 -3.32
N LEU A 23 27.13 -6.64 -4.36
CA LEU A 23 26.79 -5.72 -5.46
C LEU A 23 25.64 -6.27 -6.33
N VAL A 24 25.55 -7.60 -6.46
CA VAL A 24 24.44 -8.25 -7.16
C VAL A 24 23.15 -8.11 -6.33
N SER A 25 23.26 -8.29 -5.02
CA SER A 25 22.14 -8.08 -4.09
C SER A 25 21.63 -6.64 -4.15
N ASP A 26 22.53 -5.66 -4.11
CA ASP A 26 22.19 -4.24 -4.25
C ASP A 26 21.52 -3.94 -5.59
N PHE A 27 21.93 -4.64 -6.65
CA PHE A 27 21.31 -4.47 -7.96
C PHE A 27 19.82 -4.85 -7.97
N ALA A 28 19.39 -5.83 -7.16
CA ALA A 28 17.99 -6.21 -7.02
C ALA A 28 17.10 -5.03 -6.57
N GLY A 29 17.67 -4.06 -5.84
CA GLY A 29 17.00 -2.83 -5.42
C GLY A 29 16.55 -1.92 -6.58
N PHE A 30 17.20 -2.01 -7.74
CA PHE A 30 16.85 -1.21 -8.93
C PHE A 30 15.80 -1.89 -9.83
N LEU A 31 15.48 -3.16 -9.58
CA LEU A 31 14.50 -3.90 -10.36
C LEU A 31 13.06 -3.47 -10.03
N LEU A 32 12.23 -3.41 -11.06
CA LEU A 32 10.78 -3.34 -10.91
C LEU A 32 10.27 -4.63 -10.24
N PRO A 33 9.14 -4.61 -9.53
CA PRO A 33 8.59 -5.79 -8.86
C PRO A 33 8.50 -7.00 -9.78
N GLU A 34 7.95 -6.83 -10.98
CA GLU A 34 7.76 -7.89 -11.96
C GLU A 34 9.10 -8.47 -12.45
N GLN A 35 10.11 -7.62 -12.62
CA GLN A 35 11.47 -8.03 -12.99
C GLN A 35 12.16 -8.79 -11.85
N ALA A 36 11.98 -8.36 -10.61
CA ALA A 36 12.56 -9.01 -9.44
C ALA A 36 11.97 -10.41 -9.22
N VAL A 37 10.67 -10.60 -9.52
CA VAL A 37 10.04 -11.93 -9.54
C VAL A 37 10.69 -12.82 -10.60
N GLU A 38 10.82 -12.34 -11.83
CA GLU A 38 11.43 -13.13 -12.91
C GLU A 38 12.91 -13.47 -12.68
N CYS A 39 13.63 -12.59 -11.99
CA CYS A 39 15.03 -12.80 -11.59
C CYS A 39 15.17 -13.62 -10.30
N GLY A 40 14.07 -13.97 -9.62
CA GLY A 40 14.11 -14.74 -8.36
C GLY A 40 14.69 -13.98 -7.16
N CYS A 41 14.66 -12.64 -7.17
CA CYS A 41 15.28 -11.78 -6.15
C CYS A 41 14.29 -10.76 -5.55
N LEU A 42 13.00 -11.09 -5.52
CA LEU A 42 11.96 -10.20 -4.98
C LEU A 42 12.22 -9.79 -3.54
N LEU A 43 12.63 -10.72 -2.68
CA LEU A 43 12.91 -10.45 -1.27
C LEU A 43 14.05 -9.43 -1.11
N ALA A 44 15.19 -9.64 -1.76
CA ALA A 44 16.30 -8.70 -1.75
C ALA A 44 15.87 -7.30 -2.28
N SER A 45 15.05 -7.25 -3.34
CA SER A 45 14.50 -6.00 -3.86
C SER A 45 13.59 -5.29 -2.84
N GLN A 46 12.77 -6.04 -2.10
CA GLN A 46 11.89 -5.51 -1.07
C GLN A 46 12.66 -5.01 0.14
N GLU A 47 13.67 -5.75 0.60
CA GLU A 47 14.56 -5.33 1.69
C GLU A 47 15.27 -4.03 1.35
N PHE A 48 15.81 -3.90 0.13
CA PHE A 48 16.44 -2.67 -0.32
C PHE A 48 15.46 -1.49 -0.34
N LYS A 49 14.25 -1.68 -0.89
CA LYS A 49 13.20 -0.65 -0.93
C LYS A 49 12.77 -0.23 0.48
N ARG A 50 12.67 -1.20 1.40
CA ARG A 50 12.38 -0.96 2.81
C ARG A 50 13.47 -0.13 3.47
N ALA A 51 14.74 -0.53 3.32
CA ALA A 51 15.89 0.21 3.85
C ALA A 51 15.92 1.64 3.34
N LYS A 52 15.75 1.84 2.02
CA LYS A 52 15.70 3.16 1.40
C LYS A 52 14.55 4.03 1.95
N THR A 53 13.37 3.44 2.12
CA THR A 53 12.20 4.14 2.65
C THR A 53 12.43 4.54 4.11
N PHE A 54 12.98 3.63 4.92
CA PHE A 54 13.33 3.90 6.31
C PHE A 54 14.35 5.04 6.43
N LEU A 55 15.44 4.98 5.66
CA LEU A 55 16.47 6.04 5.66
C LEU A 55 15.90 7.39 5.24
N ARG A 56 14.97 7.42 4.28
CA ARG A 56 14.30 8.66 3.88
C ARG A 56 13.40 9.21 4.99
N LYS A 57 12.62 8.37 5.67
CA LYS A 57 11.83 8.79 6.84
C LYS A 57 12.74 9.33 7.92
N LEU A 58 13.79 8.60 8.27
CA LEU A 58 14.78 8.98 9.26
C LEU A 58 15.41 10.35 8.95
N GLU A 59 15.76 10.62 7.70
CA GLU A 59 16.24 11.92 7.23
C GLU A 59 15.19 13.03 7.45
N VAL A 60 13.94 12.78 7.05
CA VAL A 60 12.84 13.76 7.19
C VAL A 60 12.57 14.09 8.65
N TYR A 61 12.51 13.10 9.54
CA TYR A 61 12.27 13.30 10.98
C TYR A 61 13.43 14.02 11.66
N LEU A 62 14.68 13.72 11.26
CA LEU A 62 15.87 14.33 11.83
C LEU A 62 16.34 15.59 11.11
N ALA A 63 15.64 16.04 10.06
CA ALA A 63 16.00 17.23 9.28
C ALA A 63 16.14 18.50 10.13
N ARG A 64 15.33 18.62 11.20
CA ARG A 64 15.39 19.72 12.17
C ARG A 64 16.53 19.60 13.19
N HIS A 65 17.18 18.45 13.25
CA HIS A 65 18.27 18.14 14.19
C HIS A 65 19.50 17.55 13.46
N PRO A 66 20.24 18.35 12.66
CA PRO A 66 21.35 17.84 11.84
C PRO A 66 22.45 17.14 12.63
N SER A 67 22.75 17.61 13.84
CA SER A 67 23.73 16.98 14.73
C SER A 67 23.29 15.59 15.19
N HIS A 68 21.99 15.37 15.37
CA HIS A 68 21.43 14.08 15.72
C HIS A 68 21.46 13.12 14.52
N TYR A 69 21.06 13.59 13.34
CA TYR A 69 21.19 12.84 12.09
C TYR A 69 22.62 12.36 11.84
N GLN A 70 23.62 13.24 12.01
CA GLN A 70 25.03 12.89 11.86
C GLN A 70 25.50 11.83 12.87
N LYS A 71 25.00 11.84 14.11
CA LYS A 71 25.30 10.78 15.08
C LYS A 71 24.74 9.44 14.64
N VAL A 72 23.50 9.42 14.16
CA VAL A 72 22.85 8.22 13.65
C VAL A 72 23.60 7.67 12.43
N MET A 73 23.96 8.52 11.47
CA MET A 73 24.76 8.10 10.31
C MET A 73 26.13 7.55 10.70
N LYS A 74 26.79 8.14 11.72
CA LYS A 74 28.05 7.59 12.26
C LYS A 74 27.89 6.19 12.86
N ILE A 75 26.76 5.90 13.50
CA ILE A 75 26.46 4.56 14.02
C ILE A 75 26.38 3.58 12.84
N PHE A 76 25.62 3.90 11.79
CA PHE A 76 25.54 3.08 10.58
C PHE A 76 26.91 2.89 9.90
N SER A 77 27.70 3.95 9.73
CA SER A 77 29.03 3.87 9.12
C SER A 77 29.98 3.00 9.94
N ARG A 78 29.99 3.15 11.27
CA ARG A 78 30.82 2.34 12.16
C ARG A 78 30.42 0.87 12.10
N TRP A 79 29.11 0.59 12.09
CA TRP A 79 28.60 -0.77 11.98
C TRP A 79 28.94 -1.40 10.62
N SER A 80 28.83 -0.66 9.52
CA SER A 80 29.21 -1.14 8.19
C SER A 80 30.71 -1.48 8.06
N GLN A 81 31.57 -0.84 8.87
CA GLN A 81 33.01 -1.09 8.92
C GLN A 81 33.41 -2.18 9.92
N SER A 82 32.48 -2.65 10.75
CA SER A 82 32.71 -3.75 11.69
C SER A 82 32.85 -5.08 10.94
N GLU A 83 33.87 -5.86 11.28
CA GLU A 83 34.08 -7.22 10.73
C GLU A 83 32.94 -8.18 11.08
N THR A 84 32.32 -8.01 12.25
CA THR A 84 31.26 -8.92 12.74
C THR A 84 29.87 -8.53 12.23
N ARG A 85 29.69 -7.29 11.75
CA ARG A 85 28.38 -6.70 11.37
C ARG A 85 27.25 -7.11 12.32
N ASN A 86 27.52 -7.09 13.63
CA ASN A 86 26.59 -7.57 14.64
C ASN A 86 25.32 -6.71 14.67
N VAL A 87 24.20 -7.32 14.29
CA VAL A 87 22.91 -6.66 14.16
C VAL A 87 22.34 -6.23 15.53
N LYS A 88 22.64 -6.97 16.61
CA LYS A 88 22.20 -6.62 17.98
C LYS A 88 22.88 -5.35 18.49
N GLU A 89 24.18 -5.21 18.22
CA GLU A 89 24.93 -3.98 18.57
C GLU A 89 24.41 -2.75 17.82
N LEU A 90 24.03 -2.91 16.55
CA LEU A 90 23.41 -1.84 15.77
C LEU A 90 22.08 -1.39 16.41
N ARG A 91 21.25 -2.36 16.79
CA ARG A 91 19.98 -2.12 17.46
C ARG A 91 20.17 -1.36 18.76
N GLU A 92 21.00 -1.87 19.67
CA GLU A 92 21.27 -1.24 20.98
C GLU A 92 21.82 0.19 20.85
N ALA A 93 22.57 0.48 19.77
CA ALA A 93 23.08 1.82 19.50
C ALA A 93 22.02 2.77 18.92
N LEU A 94 21.08 2.27 18.09
CA LEU A 94 20.06 3.09 17.41
C LEU A 94 18.80 3.32 18.25
N GLU A 95 18.38 2.33 19.03
CA GLU A 95 17.20 2.43 19.90
C GLU A 95 17.15 3.71 20.76
N PRO A 96 18.21 4.07 21.53
CA PRO A 96 18.18 5.27 22.37
C PRO A 96 18.14 6.57 21.55
N MET A 97 18.58 6.55 20.29
CA MET A 97 18.52 7.70 19.38
C MET A 97 17.10 7.88 18.81
N LEU A 98 16.37 6.78 18.61
CA LEU A 98 15.03 6.81 18.01
C LEU A 98 13.89 6.73 19.04
N LYS A 99 14.18 6.62 20.34
CA LYS A 99 13.18 6.50 21.44
C LYS A 99 12.04 7.53 21.44
N MET A 100 12.27 8.73 20.90
CA MET A 100 11.26 9.78 20.83
C MET A 100 10.33 9.64 19.61
N GLN A 101 10.56 8.64 18.75
CA GLN A 101 9.87 8.40 17.48
C GLN A 101 9.44 6.92 17.40
N PRO A 102 8.33 6.53 18.05
CA PRO A 102 7.92 5.13 18.18
C PRO A 102 7.76 4.41 16.83
N HIS A 103 7.18 5.08 15.84
CA HIS A 103 7.03 4.53 14.48
C HIS A 103 8.37 4.22 13.78
N LEU A 104 9.45 4.99 14.04
CA LEU A 104 10.78 4.67 13.49
C LEU A 104 11.40 3.47 14.18
N LEU A 105 11.11 3.28 15.48
CA LEU A 105 11.56 2.09 16.21
C LEU A 105 10.84 0.83 15.70
N GLU A 106 9.54 0.91 15.48
CA GLU A 106 8.75 -0.18 14.89
C GLU A 106 9.20 -0.51 13.46
N GLU A 107 9.56 0.49 12.64
CA GLU A 107 10.12 0.21 11.32
C GLU A 107 11.55 -0.35 11.40
N LEU A 108 12.34 0.10 12.37
CA LEU A 108 13.69 -0.42 12.60
C LEU A 108 13.66 -1.88 13.06
N SER A 109 12.72 -2.25 13.95
CA SER A 109 12.62 -3.61 14.47
C SER A 109 12.40 -4.64 13.38
N LEU A 110 11.70 -4.26 12.32
CA LEU A 110 11.42 -5.13 11.19
C LEU A 110 12.66 -5.52 10.35
N PHE A 111 13.81 -4.89 10.55
CA PHE A 111 15.09 -5.33 9.97
C PHE A 111 15.76 -6.43 10.79
N PHE A 112 15.28 -6.68 12.01
CA PHE A 112 15.79 -7.69 12.92
C PHE A 112 14.79 -8.85 12.92
N GLY A 113 15.10 -9.95 12.22
CA GLY A 113 14.19 -11.08 11.98
C GLY A 113 13.71 -11.86 13.23
N ASP A 114 13.92 -11.33 14.43
CA ASP A 114 13.61 -11.95 15.73
C ASP A 114 12.33 -11.39 16.39
N GLU A 115 11.60 -10.45 15.77
CA GLU A 115 10.43 -9.83 16.41
C GLU A 115 9.12 -10.06 15.65
N ARG A 116 8.05 -10.24 16.44
CA ARG A 116 6.66 -10.21 15.97
C ARG A 116 6.46 -8.92 15.17
N PRO A 117 5.80 -8.97 13.99
CA PRO A 117 5.46 -7.75 13.25
C PRO A 117 4.80 -6.73 14.19
N PRO A 118 5.15 -5.43 14.12
CA PRO A 118 4.61 -4.40 15.00
C PRO A 118 3.09 -4.42 15.01
N ASP A 119 2.48 -4.07 16.15
CA ASP A 119 1.02 -4.01 16.27
C ASP A 119 0.39 -3.02 15.27
N SER A 120 1.14 -2.00 14.82
CA SER A 120 0.72 -1.09 13.75
C SER A 120 0.51 -1.77 12.38
N TYR A 121 1.05 -2.96 12.17
CA TYR A 121 0.81 -3.81 10.99
C TYR A 121 -0.33 -4.80 11.20
N MET A 122 -0.81 -4.97 12.44
CA MET A 122 -2.03 -5.70 12.73
C MET A 122 -3.18 -4.74 12.41
N THR A 123 -3.56 -4.66 11.14
CA THR A 123 -4.82 -4.01 10.74
C THR A 123 -5.95 -4.63 11.56
N ASP A 124 -6.92 -3.82 11.99
CA ASP A 124 -8.16 -4.29 12.59
C ASP A 124 -8.75 -5.37 11.66
N TYR A 125 -8.57 -6.63 12.02
CA TYR A 125 -9.16 -7.74 11.26
C TYR A 125 -10.65 -7.76 11.61
N GLU A 126 -11.52 -7.94 10.62
CA GLU A 126 -12.88 -8.37 10.94
C GLU A 126 -12.81 -9.79 11.51
N GLU A 127 -13.24 -9.93 12.77
CA GLU A 127 -13.42 -11.23 13.40
C GLU A 127 -14.70 -11.86 12.85
N ILE A 128 -14.54 -12.73 11.85
CA ILE A 128 -15.65 -13.55 11.34
C ILE A 128 -15.89 -14.67 12.35
N THR A 129 -16.93 -14.54 13.17
CA THR A 129 -17.44 -15.64 13.97
C THR A 129 -18.22 -16.57 13.05
N LEU A 130 -17.57 -17.65 12.61
CA LEU A 130 -18.27 -18.79 12.05
C LEU A 130 -18.97 -19.48 13.22
N ASP A 131 -20.29 -19.42 13.25
CA ASP A 131 -21.07 -20.21 14.19
C ASP A 131 -20.83 -21.69 13.89
N ASP A 132 -20.37 -22.44 14.90
CA ASP A 132 -20.25 -23.90 14.87
C ASP A 132 -21.65 -24.57 14.89
N SER A 133 -22.66 -23.97 14.28
CA SER A 133 -23.94 -24.63 14.08
C SER A 133 -23.80 -25.64 12.95
N ASP A 134 -23.77 -26.92 13.33
CA ASP A 134 -24.03 -28.10 12.48
C ASP A 134 -25.45 -28.09 11.86
N GLU A 135 -26.09 -26.92 11.71
CA GLU A 135 -27.32 -26.73 10.97
C GLU A 135 -26.94 -26.21 9.58
N GLU A 136 -27.36 -26.93 8.55
CA GLU A 136 -26.99 -26.76 7.15
C GLU A 136 -26.73 -25.29 6.80
N ALA A 137 -25.48 -24.97 6.45
CA ALA A 137 -25.13 -23.68 5.87
C ALA A 137 -26.08 -23.44 4.69
N ASP A 138 -27.06 -22.55 4.88
CA ASP A 138 -28.02 -22.20 3.85
C ASP A 138 -27.22 -21.74 2.62
N PRO A 139 -27.23 -22.47 1.50
CA PRO A 139 -26.44 -22.12 0.33
C PRO A 139 -26.86 -20.77 -0.27
N ASP A 140 -28.00 -20.22 0.15
CA ASP A 140 -28.52 -18.91 -0.21
C ASP A 140 -28.40 -17.86 0.92
N GLY A 141 -27.58 -18.10 1.95
CA GLY A 141 -27.27 -17.13 3.00
C GLY A 141 -26.49 -15.92 2.46
N TYR A 142 -27.19 -14.93 1.91
CA TYR A 142 -26.61 -13.64 1.55
C TYR A 142 -26.85 -12.61 2.66
N GLU A 143 -25.85 -11.76 2.86
CA GLU A 143 -25.99 -10.58 3.70
C GLU A 143 -26.90 -9.55 3.01
N VAL A 144 -27.97 -9.14 3.69
CA VAL A 144 -28.84 -8.06 3.22
C VAL A 144 -28.21 -6.74 3.63
N ILE A 145 -27.50 -6.09 2.69
CA ILE A 145 -26.96 -4.75 2.90
C ILE A 145 -28.11 -3.74 2.78
N GLU A 146 -28.57 -3.21 3.91
CA GLU A 146 -29.44 -2.03 3.94
C GLU A 146 -28.61 -0.79 3.62
N LEU A 147 -28.62 -0.38 2.36
CA LEU A 147 -28.05 0.90 1.97
C LEU A 147 -28.85 2.01 2.67
N PRO A 148 -28.19 2.98 3.32
CA PRO A 148 -28.87 4.16 3.82
C PRO A 148 -29.70 4.80 2.72
N ASP A 149 -30.87 5.35 3.05
CA ASP A 149 -31.69 6.19 2.17
C ASP A 149 -31.00 7.54 1.89
N GLU A 150 -29.75 7.50 1.46
CA GLU A 150 -29.08 8.64 0.87
C GLU A 150 -29.74 8.89 -0.49
N GLN A 151 -30.56 9.93 -0.55
CA GLN A 151 -31.08 10.41 -1.83
C GLN A 151 -29.90 10.68 -2.76
N ASP A 152 -29.72 9.83 -3.77
CA ASP A 152 -28.72 10.04 -4.80
C ASP A 152 -29.04 11.35 -5.52
N ILE A 153 -28.31 12.40 -5.14
CA ILE A 153 -28.47 13.75 -5.71
C ILE A 153 -28.08 13.76 -7.20
N ASN A 154 -27.37 12.75 -7.68
CA ASN A 154 -26.89 12.69 -9.04
C ASN A 154 -28.03 12.51 -10.06
N GLY A 155 -27.94 13.22 -11.18
CA GLY A 155 -29.00 13.22 -12.20
C GLY A 155 -30.32 13.91 -11.81
N THR A 156 -30.42 14.50 -10.60
CA THR A 156 -31.55 15.33 -10.17
C THR A 156 -31.23 16.83 -10.32
N LYS A 157 -32.19 17.72 -9.99
CA LYS A 157 -31.94 19.17 -9.92
C LYS A 157 -30.86 19.55 -8.90
N LEU A 158 -30.55 18.67 -7.95
CA LEU A 158 -29.54 18.86 -6.91
C LEU A 158 -28.17 18.28 -7.30
N CYS A 159 -28.01 17.78 -8.53
CA CYS A 159 -26.70 17.29 -9.01
C CYS A 159 -25.66 18.40 -8.94
N GLN A 160 -24.47 18.06 -8.45
CA GLN A 160 -23.31 18.98 -8.40
C GLN A 160 -22.75 19.31 -9.79
N CYS A 161 -23.19 18.58 -10.82
CA CYS A 161 -22.85 18.80 -12.20
C CYS A 161 -23.54 20.06 -12.78
N ASN A 162 -22.86 20.83 -13.65
CA ASN A 162 -23.40 22.05 -14.29
C ASN A 162 -24.46 21.79 -15.39
N CYS A 163 -25.05 20.62 -15.32
CA CYS A 163 -25.65 19.92 -16.42
C CYS A 163 -27.16 20.18 -16.46
N HIS A 164 -27.77 20.25 -15.28
CA HIS A 164 -29.16 20.64 -15.07
C HIS A 164 -29.33 22.15 -14.91
N LYS A 165 -28.25 22.93 -15.02
CA LYS A 165 -28.27 24.39 -14.89
C LYS A 165 -28.74 25.10 -16.17
N ASN A 166 -28.66 24.45 -17.33
CA ASN A 166 -28.99 25.08 -18.61
C ASN A 166 -29.98 24.23 -19.43
N THR A 167 -31.27 24.42 -19.16
CA THR A 167 -32.38 23.60 -19.69
C THR A 167 -32.80 23.94 -21.14
N LEU A 168 -32.07 24.84 -21.81
CA LEU A 168 -32.44 25.37 -23.14
C LEU A 168 -31.70 24.68 -24.30
N ASP A 169 -30.70 23.84 -24.02
CA ASP A 169 -30.00 23.11 -25.08
C ASP A 169 -30.74 21.80 -25.41
N GLN A 170 -31.48 21.80 -26.52
CA GLN A 170 -32.22 20.63 -26.98
C GLN A 170 -31.32 19.47 -27.44
N ASN A 171 -30.07 19.72 -27.84
CA ASN A 171 -29.13 18.66 -28.18
C ASN A 171 -28.60 17.97 -26.92
N TYR A 172 -28.49 18.74 -25.83
CA TYR A 172 -28.10 18.26 -24.51
C TYR A 172 -29.19 17.36 -23.87
N LEU A 173 -30.47 17.72 -24.01
CA LEU A 173 -31.62 16.91 -23.56
C LEU A 173 -31.82 15.60 -24.35
N LYS A 174 -31.30 15.52 -25.58
CA LYS A 174 -31.43 14.34 -26.46
C LYS A 174 -30.33 13.28 -26.25
N ARG A 175 -29.29 13.57 -25.46
CA ARG A 175 -28.22 12.61 -25.17
C ARG A 175 -28.62 11.69 -24.01
N ASN A 176 -28.81 10.41 -24.30
CA ASN A 176 -29.08 9.38 -23.27
C ASN A 176 -27.92 9.18 -22.27
N ARG A 177 -26.73 9.75 -22.53
CA ARG A 177 -25.58 9.71 -21.62
C ARG A 177 -24.98 11.10 -21.55
N HIS A 178 -25.14 11.76 -20.41
CA HIS A 178 -24.67 13.13 -20.24
C HIS A 178 -23.30 13.19 -19.51
N CYS A 179 -23.03 12.35 -18.51
CA CYS A 179 -21.70 12.17 -17.89
C CYS A 179 -21.65 10.87 -17.06
N TYR A 180 -20.46 10.31 -16.80
CA TYR A 180 -20.28 9.09 -15.99
C TYR A 180 -20.96 9.21 -14.62
N SER A 181 -20.91 10.39 -13.99
CA SER A 181 -21.56 10.68 -12.70
C SER A 181 -23.09 10.75 -12.73
N CYS A 182 -23.75 10.78 -13.89
CA CYS A 182 -25.22 10.79 -14.03
C CYS A 182 -25.77 9.54 -14.74
N CYS A 183 -24.91 8.59 -15.11
CA CYS A 183 -25.28 7.44 -15.95
C CYS A 183 -26.12 6.37 -15.23
N LEU A 184 -26.42 6.53 -13.93
CA LEU A 184 -27.11 5.51 -13.13
C LEU A 184 -28.61 5.73 -12.94
N LYS A 185 -29.27 6.63 -13.70
CA LYS A 185 -30.74 6.69 -13.69
C LYS A 185 -31.35 5.47 -14.37
N VAL A 186 -31.55 4.41 -13.61
CA VAL A 186 -32.59 3.41 -13.87
C VAL A 186 -33.92 4.17 -13.86
N ARG A 187 -34.61 4.22 -15.00
CA ARG A 187 -35.99 4.74 -15.06
C ARG A 187 -36.90 3.76 -14.32
N LEU A 188 -36.98 3.88 -13.00
CA LEU A 188 -38.05 3.24 -12.23
C LEU A 188 -39.25 4.19 -12.25
N THR A 189 -40.07 4.07 -13.29
CA THR A 189 -41.44 4.58 -13.24
C THR A 189 -42.24 3.66 -12.32
N TYR A 190 -42.24 3.95 -11.03
CA TYR A 190 -43.20 3.34 -10.12
C TYR A 190 -44.58 3.92 -10.45
N LYS A 191 -45.44 3.11 -11.07
CA LYS A 191 -46.88 3.36 -11.12
C LYS A 191 -47.37 3.30 -9.67
N THR A 192 -47.81 4.44 -9.14
CA THR A 192 -48.60 4.49 -7.90
C THR A 192 -49.85 3.65 -8.11
N LEU A 193 -49.97 2.55 -7.38
CA LEU A 193 -51.25 1.87 -7.18
C LEU A 193 -52.10 2.78 -6.29
N ASP A 194 -53.17 3.31 -6.85
CA ASP A 194 -54.22 3.98 -6.09
C ASP A 194 -54.84 2.96 -5.10
N VAL A 195 -54.73 3.25 -3.81
CA VAL A 195 -55.56 2.63 -2.79
C VAL A 195 -56.54 3.72 -2.31
N THR A 196 -57.77 3.61 -2.81
CA THR A 196 -58.93 4.36 -2.33
C THR A 196 -59.35 3.80 -0.97
N ILE A 197 -59.66 4.68 -0.02
CA ILE A 197 -60.31 4.35 1.27
C ILE A 197 -61.77 3.98 1.02
#